data_AF-R9JME2-F1
#
_entry.id   AF-R9JME2-F1
#
_cell.length_a   1.000
_cell.length_b   1.000
_cell.length_c   1.000
_cell.angle_alpha   90.00
_cell.angle_beta   90.00
_cell.angle_gamma   90.00
#
_symmetry.space_group_name_H-M   'P 1'
#
loop_
_entity.id
_entity.type
_entity.pdbx_description
1 polymer ?
#
loop_
_entity_poly.entity_id
_entity_poly.type
_entity_poly.pdbx_seq_one_letter_code
_entity_poly.pdbx_strand_id
1 'polypeptide(L)'
;MSVITDAIKVARKYYNKNTYYHAMRVVAFVVNDNSIPKEKLEKCVALAIMHDLQEDTKFDYFNDPDIQSYDSYIKKCLELLTRDKEKVSYEDYLINIKSNFNSYPEAYWVKMADMKDHLSETETLTDELKEKYLNALPCLL
;
A
#
# COMPACT_ATOMS: atom_id res chain seq x y z
N MET A 1 18.41 -11.15 5.40
CA MET A 1 17.19 -10.78 6.14
C MET A 1 16.04 -10.70 5.13
N SER A 2 14.83 -11.10 5.50
CA SER A 2 13.66 -11.00 4.59
C SER A 2 13.20 -9.55 4.51
N VAL A 3 12.74 -9.10 3.34
CA VAL A 3 12.17 -7.76 3.11
C VAL A 3 11.01 -7.46 4.05
N ILE A 4 10.25 -8.48 4.47
CA ILE A 4 9.16 -8.34 5.45
C ILE A 4 9.72 -7.92 6.82
N THR A 5 10.89 -8.45 7.21
CA THR A 5 11.50 -8.10 8.50
C THR A 5 11.90 -6.63 8.53
N ASP A 6 12.47 -6.12 7.45
CA ASP A 6 12.83 -4.72 7.32
C ASP A 6 11.56 -3.85 7.33
N ALA A 7 10.54 -4.23 6.56
CA ALA A 7 9.24 -3.57 6.53
C ALA A 7 8.60 -3.45 7.93
N ILE A 8 8.58 -4.53 8.73
CA ILE A 8 8.04 -4.52 10.10
C ILE A 8 8.83 -3.57 11.00
N LYS A 9 10.17 -3.55 10.89
CA LYS A 9 11.02 -2.66 11.70
C LYS A 9 10.69 -1.19 11.41
N VAL A 10 10.68 -0.81 10.13
CA VAL A 10 10.41 0.59 9.75
C VAL A 10 8.96 0.97 10.08
N ALA A 11 7.99 0.09 9.85
CA ALA A 11 6.59 0.35 10.21
C ALA A 11 6.43 0.61 11.70
N ARG A 12 7.07 -0.18 12.58
CA ARG A 12 7.02 0.04 14.04
C ARG A 12 7.74 1.31 14.50
N LYS A 13 8.75 1.75 13.74
CA LYS A 13 9.54 2.95 14.04
C LYS A 13 8.78 4.22 13.67
N TYR A 14 8.08 4.23 12.53
CA TYR A 14 7.49 5.43 11.94
C TYR A 14 5.98 5.55 12.13
N TYR A 15 5.23 4.45 12.12
CA TYR A 15 3.79 4.52 12.30
C TYR A 15 3.39 4.74 13.76
N ASN A 16 2.32 5.52 13.93
CA ASN A 16 1.56 5.46 15.16
C ASN A 16 0.76 4.15 15.24
N LYS A 17 0.17 3.87 16.40
CA LYS A 17 -0.56 2.62 16.66
C LYS A 17 -1.71 2.37 15.67
N ASN A 18 -2.46 3.40 15.28
CA ASN A 18 -3.62 3.25 14.39
C ASN A 18 -3.18 2.96 12.96
N THR A 19 -2.22 3.72 12.43
CA THR A 19 -1.66 3.49 11.08
C THR A 19 -0.99 2.12 10.99
N TYR A 20 -0.30 1.68 12.05
CA TYR A 20 0.28 0.33 12.08
C TYR A 20 -0.79 -0.76 12.01
N TYR A 21 -1.90 -0.63 12.75
CA TYR A 21 -2.99 -1.61 12.68
C TYR A 21 -3.67 -1.62 11.32
N HIS A 22 -3.89 -0.45 10.71
CA HIS A 22 -4.38 -0.36 9.34
C HIS A 22 -3.49 -1.16 8.38
N ALA A 23 -2.19 -0.89 8.36
CA ALA A 23 -1.25 -1.64 7.52
C ALA A 23 -1.30 -3.16 7.77
N MET A 24 -1.46 -3.61 9.02
CA MET A 24 -1.59 -5.04 9.33
C MET A 24 -2.90 -5.66 8.83
N ARG A 25 -4.01 -4.92 8.80
CA ARG A 25 -5.26 -5.40 8.19
C ARG A 25 -5.15 -5.46 6.67
N VAL A 26 -4.49 -4.49 6.04
CA VAL A 26 -4.18 -4.54 4.59
C VAL A 26 -3.35 -5.79 4.28
N VAL A 27 -2.35 -6.13 5.10
CA VAL A 27 -1.60 -7.39 4.97
C VAL A 27 -2.52 -8.61 5.06
N ALA A 28 -3.49 -8.62 5.97
CA ALA A 28 -4.45 -9.71 6.07
C ALA A 28 -5.29 -9.86 4.79
N PHE A 29 -5.71 -8.76 4.15
CA PHE A 29 -6.39 -8.82 2.86
C PHE A 29 -5.48 -9.36 1.75
N VAL A 30 -4.21 -8.94 1.71
CA VAL A 30 -3.23 -9.44 0.73
C VAL A 30 -2.98 -10.94 0.90
N VAL A 31 -2.77 -11.43 2.12
CA VAL A 31 -2.47 -12.85 2.38
C VAL A 31 -3.65 -13.76 2.06
N ASN A 32 -4.88 -13.25 2.17
CA ASN A 32 -6.10 -14.01 1.83
C ASN A 32 -6.53 -13.86 0.36
N ASP A 33 -5.79 -13.10 -0.46
CA ASP A 33 -6.14 -12.91 -1.86
C ASP A 33 -5.56 -14.04 -2.74
N ASN A 34 -6.42 -14.99 -3.11
CA ASN A 34 -6.06 -16.14 -3.95
C ASN A 34 -5.66 -15.76 -5.39
N SER A 35 -5.84 -14.51 -5.82
CA SER A 35 -5.40 -14.06 -7.14
C SER A 35 -3.91 -13.71 -7.19
N ILE A 36 -3.28 -13.51 -6.03
CA ILE A 36 -1.86 -13.17 -5.93
C ILE A 36 -1.01 -14.44 -6.06
N PRO A 37 -0.11 -14.53 -7.05
CA PRO A 37 0.80 -15.65 -7.17
C PRO A 37 1.73 -15.76 -5.95
N LYS A 38 2.01 -16.99 -5.50
CA LYS A 38 2.80 -17.25 -4.28
C LYS A 38 4.18 -16.60 -4.32
N GLU A 39 4.80 -16.56 -5.49
CA GLU A 39 6.11 -15.95 -5.73
C GLU A 39 6.11 -14.41 -5.61
N LYS A 40 4.93 -13.77 -5.70
CA LYS A 40 4.77 -12.32 -5.52
C LYS A 40 4.29 -11.95 -4.12
N LEU A 41 3.78 -12.92 -3.36
CA LEU A 41 3.14 -12.68 -2.07
C LEU A 41 4.08 -12.02 -1.05
N GLU A 42 5.34 -12.44 -0.96
CA GLU A 42 6.31 -11.84 -0.01
C GLU A 42 6.47 -10.32 -0.25
N LYS A 43 6.58 -9.91 -1.52
CA LYS A 43 6.68 -8.51 -1.90
C LYS A 43 5.39 -7.75 -1.63
N CYS A 44 4.23 -8.34 -1.94
CA CYS A 44 2.94 -7.74 -1.62
C CYS A 44 2.78 -7.49 -0.12
N VAL A 45 3.19 -8.45 0.71
CA VAL A 45 3.14 -8.30 2.18
C VAL A 45 4.06 -7.17 2.63
N ALA A 46 5.31 -7.13 2.16
CA ALA A 46 6.22 -6.04 2.53
C ALA A 46 5.70 -4.66 2.08
N LEU A 47 5.16 -4.57 0.86
CA LEU A 47 4.55 -3.33 0.35
C LEU A 47 3.32 -2.93 1.14
N ALA A 48 2.43 -3.86 1.49
CA ALA A 48 1.27 -3.58 2.34
C ALA A 48 1.67 -3.03 3.72
N ILE A 49 2.77 -3.53 4.28
CA ILE A 49 3.31 -3.01 5.55
C ILE A 49 3.84 -1.58 5.40
N MET A 50 4.33 -1.19 4.22
CA MET A 50 5.04 0.07 4.00
C MET A 50 4.24 1.12 3.20
N HIS A 51 3.05 0.79 2.69
CA HIS A 51 2.38 1.57 1.65
C HIS A 51 2.13 3.03 2.04
N ASP A 52 1.77 3.30 3.29
CA ASP A 52 1.57 4.67 3.79
C ASP A 52 2.85 5.33 4.33
N LEU A 53 3.97 4.62 4.47
CA LEU A 53 5.13 5.16 5.17
C LEU A 53 5.67 6.42 4.51
N GLN A 54 5.79 6.41 3.18
CA GLN A 54 6.29 7.56 2.43
C GLN A 54 5.25 8.68 2.30
N GLU A 55 3.96 8.36 2.44
CA GLU A 55 2.88 9.34 2.32
C GLU A 55 2.64 10.08 3.65
N ASP A 56 2.59 9.34 4.76
CA ASP A 56 2.13 9.85 6.05
C ASP A 56 3.27 10.15 7.04
N THR A 57 4.51 9.80 6.71
CA THR A 57 5.65 9.94 7.61
C THR A 57 6.87 10.56 6.91
N LYS A 58 7.96 10.76 7.67
CA LYS A 58 9.26 11.22 7.14
C LYS A 58 10.13 10.06 6.64
N PHE A 59 9.56 8.88 6.45
CA PHE A 59 10.29 7.71 5.98
C PHE A 59 10.78 7.91 4.54
N ASP A 60 12.04 7.56 4.30
CA ASP A 60 12.64 7.51 2.98
C ASP A 60 13.26 6.13 2.76
N TYR A 61 12.61 5.31 1.93
CA TYR A 61 13.04 3.94 1.64
C TYR A 61 14.49 3.85 1.13
N PHE A 62 14.99 4.89 0.47
CA PHE A 62 16.36 4.88 -0.07
C PHE A 62 17.41 5.20 1.00
N ASN A 63 17.07 6.05 1.97
CA ASN A 63 18.03 6.59 2.93
C ASN A 63 17.87 6.01 4.35
N ASP A 64 16.84 5.20 4.62
CA ASP A 64 16.62 4.67 5.95
C ASP A 64 17.62 3.56 6.32
N PRO A 65 18.35 3.69 7.44
CA PRO A 65 19.38 2.72 7.84
C PRO A 65 18.83 1.36 8.26
N ASP A 66 17.53 1.24 8.55
CA ASP A 66 16.87 -0.01 8.90
C ASP A 66 16.44 -0.82 7.66
N ILE A 67 16.53 -0.23 6.46
CA ILE A 67 16.40 -0.95 5.17
C ILE A 67 17.76 -1.54 4.80
N GLN A 68 17.92 -2.84 5.04
CA GLN A 68 19.19 -3.53 4.81
C GLN A 68 19.30 -4.12 3.41
N SER A 69 18.15 -4.47 2.82
CA SER A 69 18.07 -5.04 1.49
C SER A 69 17.31 -4.10 0.56
N TYR A 70 17.97 -3.06 0.09
CA TYR A 70 17.39 -2.16 -0.91
C TYR A 70 17.03 -2.92 -2.19
N ASP A 71 15.74 -2.89 -2.52
CA ASP A 71 15.18 -3.42 -3.76
C ASP A 71 14.58 -2.26 -4.58
N SER A 72 15.15 -1.99 -5.75
CA SER A 72 14.68 -0.95 -6.66
C SER A 72 13.27 -1.21 -7.17
N TYR A 73 12.85 -2.48 -7.25
CA TYR A 73 11.49 -2.85 -7.60
C TYR A 73 10.49 -2.44 -6.51
N ILE A 74 10.81 -2.73 -5.25
CA ILE A 74 10.01 -2.31 -4.10
C ILE A 74 9.91 -0.79 -4.05
N LYS A 75 11.02 -0.08 -4.25
CA LYS A 75 11.00 1.38 -4.34
C LYS A 75 10.00 1.88 -5.39
N LYS A 76 10.02 1.29 -6.60
CA LYS A 76 9.06 1.67 -7.66
C LYS A 76 7.62 1.37 -7.29
N CYS A 77 7.34 0.24 -6.64
CA CYS A 77 6.00 -0.04 -6.14
C CYS A 77 5.56 0.94 -5.05
N LEU A 78 6.44 1.34 -4.12
CA LEU A 78 6.13 2.34 -3.10
C LEU A 78 5.89 3.73 -3.70
N GLU A 79 6.68 4.13 -4.70
CA GLU A 79 6.45 5.37 -5.47
C GLU A 79 5.06 5.36 -6.14
N LEU A 80 4.61 4.22 -6.66
CA LEU A 80 3.26 4.07 -7.22
C LEU A 80 2.17 4.09 -6.16
N LEU A 81 2.45 3.59 -4.96
CA LEU A 81 1.52 3.56 -3.83
C LEU A 81 1.47 4.88 -3.05
N THR A 82 2.42 5.79 -3.26
CA THR A 82 2.46 7.08 -2.57
C THR A 82 1.83 8.15 -3.46
N ARG A 83 0.72 8.76 -3.01
CA ARG A 83 0.08 9.83 -3.76
C ARG A 83 0.60 11.20 -3.34
N ASP A 84 1.05 11.98 -4.33
CA ASP A 84 1.25 13.42 -4.15
C ASP A 84 -0.11 14.15 -4.14
N LYS A 85 -0.66 14.38 -2.94
CA LYS A 85 -1.98 14.98 -2.72
C LYS A 85 -2.11 16.39 -3.30
N GLU A 86 -1.00 17.10 -3.52
CA GLU A 86 -0.99 18.47 -4.04
C GLU A 86 -1.02 18.51 -5.58
N LYS A 87 -0.50 17.47 -6.24
CA LYS A 87 -0.31 17.45 -7.70
C LYS A 87 -1.24 16.50 -8.45
N VAL A 88 -1.70 15.45 -7.80
CA VAL A 88 -2.42 14.36 -8.47
C VAL A 88 -3.79 14.15 -7.83
N SER A 89 -4.82 14.14 -8.67
CA SER A 89 -6.18 13.77 -8.27
C SER A 89 -6.20 12.32 -7.77
N TYR A 90 -7.24 11.94 -7.03
CA TYR A 90 -7.30 10.58 -6.54
C TYR A 90 -7.49 9.58 -7.70
N GLU A 91 -8.30 9.96 -8.68
CA GLU A 91 -8.62 9.20 -9.88
C GLU A 91 -7.38 8.98 -10.76
N ASP A 92 -6.61 10.03 -11.05
CA ASP A 92 -5.40 9.93 -11.88
C ASP A 92 -4.34 9.04 -11.22
N TYR A 93 -4.23 9.12 -9.90
CA TYR A 93 -3.34 8.24 -9.12
C TYR A 93 -3.75 6.77 -9.26
N LEU A 94 -5.03 6.44 -9.17
CA LEU A 94 -5.52 5.07 -9.35
C LEU A 94 -5.34 4.58 -10.80
N ILE A 95 -5.62 5.43 -11.79
CA ILE A 95 -5.38 5.13 -13.20
C ILE A 95 -3.89 4.85 -13.45
N ASN A 96 -3.00 5.60 -12.81
CA ASN A 96 -1.55 5.38 -12.91
C ASN A 96 -1.14 4.01 -12.33
N ILE A 97 -1.67 3.63 -11.17
CA ILE A 97 -1.43 2.28 -10.60
C ILE A 97 -1.92 1.20 -11.57
N LYS A 98 -3.15 1.32 -12.08
CA LYS A 98 -3.74 0.35 -13.01
C LYS A 98 -2.95 0.24 -14.31
N SER A 99 -2.53 1.37 -14.87
CA SER A 99 -1.74 1.41 -16.12
C SER A 99 -0.38 0.73 -15.96
N ASN A 100 0.14 0.66 -14.73
CA ASN A 100 1.39 -0.02 -14.40
C ASN A 100 1.21 -1.48 -13.96
N PHE A 101 -0.01 -2.03 -13.97
CA PHE A 101 -0.31 -3.39 -13.50
C PHE A 101 0.57 -4.47 -14.16
N ASN A 102 0.83 -4.38 -15.46
CA ASN A 102 1.63 -5.39 -16.16
C ASN A 102 3.10 -5.45 -15.69
N SER A 103 3.62 -4.34 -15.18
CA SER A 103 5.02 -4.22 -14.73
C SER A 103 5.15 -4.35 -13.21
N TYR A 104 4.15 -3.82 -12.48
CA TYR A 104 4.14 -3.71 -11.02
C TYR A 104 2.79 -4.18 -10.42
N PRO A 105 2.38 -5.44 -10.66
CA PRO A 105 1.07 -5.92 -10.20
C PRO A 105 0.95 -5.92 -8.67
N GLU A 106 2.05 -6.04 -7.93
CA GLU A 106 2.07 -5.96 -6.48
C GLU A 106 1.54 -4.64 -5.93
N ALA A 107 1.85 -3.51 -6.58
CA ALA A 107 1.32 -2.20 -6.18
C ALA A 107 -0.21 -2.15 -6.36
N TYR A 108 -0.71 -2.73 -7.45
CA TYR A 108 -2.15 -2.81 -7.68
C TYR A 108 -2.87 -3.68 -6.65
N TRP A 109 -2.36 -4.88 -6.37
CA TRP A 109 -2.99 -5.77 -5.39
C TRP A 109 -2.99 -5.18 -3.98
N VAL A 110 -1.89 -4.52 -3.58
CA VAL A 110 -1.82 -3.81 -2.31
C VAL A 110 -2.83 -2.67 -2.27
N LYS A 111 -2.97 -1.88 -3.34
CA LYS A 111 -3.97 -0.80 -3.36
C LYS A 111 -5.40 -1.33 -3.30
N MET A 112 -5.69 -2.44 -3.96
CA MET A 112 -6.98 -3.12 -3.86
C MET A 112 -7.26 -3.61 -2.44
N ALA A 113 -6.25 -4.16 -1.75
CA ALA A 113 -6.36 -4.59 -0.36
C ALA A 113 -6.57 -3.42 0.60
N ASP A 114 -5.87 -2.31 0.38
CA ASP A 114 -6.04 -1.05 1.12
C ASP A 114 -7.48 -0.50 0.98
N MET A 115 -7.98 -0.41 -0.25
CA MET A 115 -9.36 0.00 -0.49
C MET A 115 -10.39 -0.95 0.16
N LYS A 116 -10.14 -2.26 0.15
CA LYS A 116 -10.99 -3.23 0.85
C LYS A 116 -11.01 -2.97 2.36
N ASP A 117 -9.87 -2.66 2.97
CA ASP A 117 -9.79 -2.33 4.39
C ASP A 117 -10.62 -1.09 4.72
N HIS A 118 -10.40 0.01 3.98
CA HIS A 118 -11.18 1.24 4.16
C HIS A 118 -12.69 1.01 3.99
N LEU A 119 -13.11 0.22 3.01
CA LEU A 119 -14.52 -0.12 2.79
C LEU A 119 -15.10 -1.07 3.85
N SER A 120 -14.25 -1.83 4.55
CA SER A 120 -14.66 -2.78 5.59
C SER A 120 -14.77 -2.16 6.97
N GLU A 121 -14.20 -0.97 7.20
CA GLU A 121 -14.35 -0.23 8.45
C GLU A 121 -15.73 0.44 8.59
N THR A 122 -16.80 -0.35 8.64
CA THR A 122 -18.20 0.12 8.65
C THR A 122 -18.55 1.05 9.83
N GLU A 123 -17.75 1.07 10.89
CA GLU A 123 -17.97 1.93 12.07
C GLU A 123 -17.39 3.34 11.93
N THR A 124 -16.33 3.52 11.13
CA THR A 124 -15.62 4.79 10.91
C THR A 124 -15.83 5.33 9.49
N LEU A 125 -16.39 4.51 8.59
CA LEU A 125 -16.69 4.87 7.22
C LEU A 125 -17.91 5.79 7.15
N THR A 126 -17.66 7.09 7.00
CA THR A 126 -18.72 8.07 6.69
C THR A 126 -19.26 7.85 5.28
N ASP A 127 -20.50 8.29 5.04
CA ASP A 127 -21.10 8.22 3.70
C ASP A 127 -20.23 8.92 2.64
N GLU A 128 -19.59 10.05 3.00
CA GLU A 128 -18.68 10.79 2.11
C GLU A 128 -17.44 9.98 1.72
N LEU A 129 -16.80 9.28 2.67
CA LEU A 129 -15.64 8.44 2.40
C LEU A 129 -16.04 7.23 1.57
N LYS A 130 -17.18 6.63 1.88
CA LYS A 130 -17.73 5.51 1.12
C LYS A 130 -17.97 5.89 -0.34
N GLU A 131 -18.62 7.03 -0.57
CA GLU A 131 -18.90 7.53 -1.93
C GLU A 131 -17.60 7.81 -2.69
N LYS A 132 -16.61 8.42 -2.03
CA LYS A 132 -15.26 8.62 -2.61
C LYS A 132 -14.61 7.31 -3.04
N TYR A 133 -14.57 6.29 -2.17
CA TYR A 133 -13.93 5.01 -2.52
C TYR A 133 -14.73 4.23 -3.58
N LEU A 134 -16.07 4.29 -3.55
CA LEU A 134 -16.92 3.65 -4.55
C LEU A 134 -16.80 4.32 -5.93
N ASN A 135 -16.73 5.64 -5.99
CA ASN A 135 -16.56 6.39 -7.24
C ASN A 135 -15.17 6.17 -7.85
N ALA A 136 -14.16 5.91 -7.01
CA ALA A 136 -12.79 5.69 -7.42
C ALA A 136 -12.49 4.21 -7.78
N LEU A 137 -13.30 3.26 -7.29
CA LEU A 137 -13.12 1.83 -7.55
C LEU A 137 -13.13 1.46 -9.06
N PRO A 138 -13.99 2.05 -9.92
CA PRO A 138 -13.94 1.84 -11.38
C PRO A 138 -12.60 2.20 -12.02
N CYS A 139 -11.80 3.09 -11.41
CA CYS A 139 -10.47 3.41 -11.94
C CYS A 139 -9.49 2.24 -11.80
N LEU A 140 -9.77 1.28 -10.91
CA LEU A 140 -8.97 0.07 -10.69
C LEU A 140 -9.57 -1.20 -11.33
N LEU A 141 -10.85 -1.21 -11.70
CA LEU A 141 -11.55 -2.33 -12.37
C LEU A 141 -11.40 -2.23 -13.88
#